data_AF-A0A1X2I003-F1
#
_entry.id   AF-A0A1X2I003-F1
#
_cell.length_a   1.000
_cell.length_b   1.000
_cell.length_c   1.000
_cell.angle_alpha   90.00
_cell.angle_beta   90.00
_cell.angle_gamma   90.00
#
_symmetry.space_group_name_H-M   'P 1'
#
loop_
_entity.id
_entity.type
_entity.pdbx_description
1 polymer ?
#
loop_
_entity_poly.entity_id
_entity_poly.type
_entity_poly.pdbx_seq_one_letter_code
_entity_poly.pdbx_strand_id
1 'polypeptide(L)'
;MLSVKLKLFEFISTKDKLVLLFMSGNWGTTNIGSMLPTFATSTITSNTKGLNFKLFKDNAPYNFDMLKEPAVTFHPPIIDKKKKNNFDHCHDLYCLHLKPKEYYKSVNADRNWYGDDLLLNIEILKRLDIIQEYTTKDNLATLDAIYIGLYEKDIMEPISMSGCCQDYYIILVGSLIKNKWILCPCVLGTSPYYRGGWTYHLNSDGHVFNIY
;
A
#
# COMPACT_ATOMS: atom_id res chain seq x y z
N MET A 1 -10.20 -17.85 13.78
CA MET A 1 -9.34 -18.04 12.58
C MET A 1 -8.39 -16.89 12.30
N LEU A 2 -8.78 -15.61 12.47
CA LEU A 2 -7.91 -14.45 12.23
C LEU A 2 -6.55 -14.57 12.95
N SER A 3 -6.55 -14.91 14.24
CA SER A 3 -5.32 -15.09 15.05
C SER A 3 -4.29 -16.07 14.46
N VAL A 4 -4.72 -17.17 13.82
CA VAL A 4 -3.79 -18.13 13.19
C VAL A 4 -3.14 -17.54 11.94
N LYS A 5 -3.91 -16.82 11.13
CA LYS A 5 -3.40 -16.14 9.92
C LYS A 5 -2.34 -15.11 10.27
N LEU A 6 -2.56 -14.36 11.35
CA LEU A 6 -1.65 -13.32 11.82
C LEU A 6 -0.35 -13.91 12.37
N LYS A 7 -0.44 -15.02 13.13
CA LYS A 7 0.76 -15.75 13.56
C LYS A 7 1.59 -16.26 12.38
N LEU A 8 0.96 -16.81 11.34
CA LEU A 8 1.69 -17.23 10.13
C LEU A 8 2.42 -16.06 9.47
N PHE A 9 1.81 -14.87 9.46
CA PHE A 9 2.47 -13.67 8.94
C PHE A 9 3.70 -13.28 9.77
N GLU A 10 3.68 -13.48 11.09
CA GLU A 10 4.84 -13.21 11.95
C GLU A 10 6.04 -14.11 11.62
N PHE A 11 5.80 -15.38 11.25
CA PHE A 11 6.85 -16.38 11.01
C PHE A 11 7.54 -16.29 9.64
N ILE A 12 7.01 -15.53 8.69
CA ILE A 12 7.61 -15.45 7.36
C ILE A 12 8.68 -14.38 7.25
N SER A 13 9.57 -14.57 6.26
CA SER A 13 10.67 -13.64 6.03
C SER A 13 10.15 -12.27 5.57
N THR A 14 10.90 -11.20 5.83
CA THR A 14 10.59 -9.85 5.33
C THR A 14 10.44 -9.83 3.81
N LYS A 15 11.25 -10.64 3.11
CA LYS A 15 11.16 -10.82 1.66
C LYS A 15 9.79 -11.35 1.26
N ASP A 16 9.33 -12.42 1.90
CA ASP A 16 8.01 -13.02 1.61
C ASP A 16 6.87 -12.05 1.96
N LYS A 17 7.01 -11.25 3.03
CA LYS A 17 6.01 -10.23 3.41
C LYS A 17 5.86 -9.19 2.31
N LEU A 18 6.98 -8.72 1.77
CA LEU A 18 7.01 -7.77 0.65
C LEU A 18 6.45 -8.41 -0.62
N VAL A 19 6.83 -9.65 -0.96
CA VAL A 19 6.24 -10.39 -2.10
C VAL A 19 4.72 -10.39 -2.01
N LEU A 20 4.18 -10.82 -0.85
CA LEU A 20 2.73 -10.88 -0.65
C LEU A 20 2.04 -9.53 -0.76
N LEU A 21 2.65 -8.48 -0.18
CA LEU A 21 2.13 -7.13 -0.23
C LEU A 21 2.06 -6.61 -1.67
N PHE A 22 3.16 -6.70 -2.43
CA PHE A 22 3.22 -6.22 -3.81
C PHE A 22 2.32 -7.05 -4.74
N MET A 23 2.22 -8.36 -4.52
CA MET A 23 1.25 -9.20 -5.24
C MET A 23 -0.19 -8.80 -4.95
N SER A 24 -0.51 -8.43 -3.70
CA SER A 24 -1.85 -8.02 -3.31
C SER A 24 -2.20 -6.59 -3.73
N GLY A 25 -1.19 -5.78 -4.04
CA GLY A 25 -1.34 -4.48 -4.70
C GLY A 25 -1.37 -4.57 -6.23
N ASN A 26 -1.20 -5.76 -6.81
CA ASN A 26 -1.20 -5.95 -8.25
C ASN A 26 -2.63 -5.81 -8.81
N TRP A 27 -2.77 -5.05 -9.89
CA TRP A 27 -4.05 -4.74 -10.54
C TRP A 27 -4.87 -5.97 -10.97
N GLY A 28 -4.22 -7.11 -11.22
CA GLY A 28 -4.89 -8.36 -11.58
C GLY A 28 -5.55 -9.08 -10.40
N THR A 29 -5.45 -8.55 -9.18
CA THR A 29 -6.07 -9.15 -7.99
C THR A 29 -7.46 -8.59 -7.73
N THR A 30 -8.38 -9.45 -7.29
CA THR A 30 -9.82 -9.12 -7.21
C THR A 30 -10.24 -8.41 -5.94
N ASN A 31 -9.32 -8.17 -5.00
CA ASN A 31 -9.61 -7.72 -3.63
C ASN A 31 -8.60 -6.67 -3.13
N ILE A 32 -8.05 -5.87 -4.04
CA ILE A 32 -7.07 -4.84 -3.69
C ILE A 32 -7.74 -3.83 -2.74
N GLY A 33 -7.08 -3.58 -1.61
CA GLY A 33 -7.55 -2.58 -0.63
C GLY A 33 -8.77 -2.99 0.17
N SER A 34 -9.31 -4.21 -0.01
CA SER A 34 -10.42 -4.72 0.81
C SER A 34 -9.97 -5.58 1.99
N MET A 35 -8.78 -6.18 1.89
CA MET A 35 -8.21 -7.05 2.92
C MET A 35 -6.69 -6.92 2.97
N LEU A 36 -6.13 -7.10 4.16
CA LEU A 36 -4.68 -7.18 4.33
C LEU A 36 -4.11 -8.42 3.62
N PRO A 37 -2.92 -8.29 3.00
CA PRO A 37 -2.23 -9.42 2.38
C PRO A 37 -1.82 -10.44 3.44
N THR A 38 -2.55 -11.55 3.54
CA THR A 38 -2.15 -12.69 4.37
C THR A 38 -2.06 -13.96 3.51
N PHE A 39 -1.22 -14.94 3.88
CA PHE A 39 -1.16 -16.22 3.15
C PHE A 39 -2.49 -16.95 3.02
N ALA A 40 -3.42 -16.68 3.94
CA ALA A 40 -4.69 -17.38 4.01
C ALA A 40 -5.85 -16.57 3.42
N THR A 41 -5.56 -15.51 2.67
CA THR A 41 -6.53 -14.83 1.80
C THR A 41 -6.23 -15.24 0.36
N SER A 42 -7.20 -15.90 -0.29
CA SER A 42 -7.11 -16.46 -1.66
C SER A 42 -7.12 -15.38 -2.75
N THR A 43 -6.59 -14.20 -2.45
CA THR A 43 -6.64 -13.00 -3.30
C THR A 43 -5.54 -13.00 -4.35
N ILE A 44 -4.49 -13.80 -4.15
CA ILE A 44 -3.42 -14.04 -5.14
C ILE A 44 -3.92 -15.12 -6.10
N THR A 45 -4.40 -14.72 -7.26
CA THR A 45 -4.82 -15.65 -8.30
C THR A 45 -3.61 -16.36 -8.89
N SER A 46 -3.72 -17.66 -9.19
CA SER A 46 -2.65 -18.43 -9.85
C SER A 46 -2.30 -17.91 -11.25
N ASN A 47 -3.09 -16.98 -11.80
CA ASN A 47 -2.83 -16.28 -13.05
C ASN A 47 -1.77 -15.19 -12.94
N THR A 48 -1.27 -14.87 -11.74
CA THR A 48 -0.07 -14.04 -11.51
C THR A 48 1.24 -14.75 -11.94
N LYS A 49 1.19 -15.60 -12.98
CA LYS A 49 2.25 -16.49 -13.46
C LYS A 49 3.61 -15.81 -13.75
N GLY A 50 3.66 -14.47 -13.81
CA GLY A 50 4.88 -13.69 -13.98
C GLY A 50 5.59 -13.23 -12.69
N LEU A 51 4.89 -13.16 -11.55
CA LEU A 51 5.43 -12.48 -10.35
C LEU A 51 6.36 -13.37 -9.51
N ASN A 52 6.12 -14.68 -9.45
CA ASN A 52 6.72 -15.56 -8.44
C ASN A 52 8.25 -15.80 -8.54
N PHE A 53 8.92 -15.47 -9.65
CA PHE A 53 10.34 -15.89 -9.82
C PHE A 53 11.32 -14.81 -10.28
N LYS A 54 10.87 -13.58 -10.56
CA LYS A 54 11.77 -12.48 -10.99
C LYS A 54 11.68 -11.22 -10.14
N LEU A 55 10.76 -11.16 -9.17
CA LEU A 55 10.55 -9.98 -8.34
C LEU A 55 11.78 -9.60 -7.51
N PHE A 56 12.65 -10.56 -7.17
CA PHE A 56 13.83 -10.32 -6.34
C PHE A 56 15.06 -10.80 -7.11
N LYS A 57 15.84 -9.85 -7.63
CA LYS A 57 17.20 -10.12 -8.10
C LYS A 57 18.12 -10.11 -6.89
N ASP A 58 18.93 -11.15 -6.71
CA ASP A 58 19.72 -11.37 -5.48
C ASP A 58 20.69 -10.22 -5.14
N ASN A 59 20.95 -9.29 -6.06
CA ASN A 59 21.86 -8.15 -5.86
C ASN A 59 21.25 -6.77 -6.19
N ALA A 60 19.94 -6.67 -6.42
CA ALA A 60 19.33 -5.37 -6.72
C ALA A 60 19.09 -4.56 -5.44
N PRO A 61 19.33 -3.23 -5.46
CA PRO A 61 19.05 -2.37 -4.32
C PRO A 61 17.54 -2.26 -4.09
N TYR A 62 17.07 -2.84 -3.00
CA TYR A 62 15.68 -2.78 -2.58
C TYR A 62 15.38 -1.44 -1.92
N ASN A 63 14.16 -0.93 -2.13
CA ASN A 63 13.63 0.24 -1.45
C ASN A 63 13.29 -0.04 0.04
N PHE A 64 13.85 -1.09 0.63
CA PHE A 64 13.55 -1.54 1.97
C PHE A 64 14.84 -1.95 2.66
N ASP A 65 14.96 -1.62 3.95
CA ASP A 65 16.06 -2.13 4.76
C ASP A 65 15.76 -3.59 5.11
N MET A 66 16.56 -4.51 4.55
CA MET A 66 16.41 -5.94 4.80
C MET A 66 17.22 -6.43 6.01
N LEU A 67 18.05 -5.58 6.63
CA LEU A 67 19.05 -5.96 7.62
C LEU A 67 18.77 -5.44 9.03
N LYS A 68 18.23 -4.22 9.19
CA LYS A 68 18.14 -3.56 10.51
C LYS A 68 16.81 -3.78 11.23
N GLU A 69 15.70 -3.54 10.53
CA GLU A 69 14.35 -3.66 11.07
C GLU A 69 13.45 -4.33 10.03
N PRO A 70 12.45 -5.12 10.44
CA PRO A 70 11.46 -5.64 9.50
C PRO A 70 10.77 -4.47 8.78
N ALA A 71 11.11 -4.28 7.51
CA ALA A 71 10.50 -3.27 6.63
C ALA A 71 8.96 -3.35 6.56
N VAL A 72 8.43 -4.52 6.93
CA VAL A 72 7.01 -4.82 7.02
C VAL A 72 6.73 -5.48 8.37
N THR A 73 5.96 -4.81 9.23
CA THR A 73 5.50 -5.36 10.52
C THR A 73 3.99 -5.33 10.62
N PHE A 74 3.45 -6.28 11.36
CA PHE A 74 2.03 -6.37 11.59
C PHE A 74 1.71 -5.85 12.98
N HIS A 75 0.77 -4.92 13.09
CA HIS A 75 0.42 -4.28 14.34
C HIS A 75 -1.01 -4.63 14.77
N PRO A 76 -1.20 -5.13 15.99
CA PRO A 76 -2.52 -5.35 16.55
C PRO A 76 -3.24 -4.01 16.77
N PRO A 77 -4.58 -4.02 16.79
CA PRO A 77 -5.35 -2.84 17.12
C PRO A 77 -4.89 -2.22 18.44
N ILE A 78 -4.74 -0.90 18.42
CA ILE A 78 -4.38 -0.14 19.62
C ILE A 78 -5.64 -0.05 20.48
N ILE A 79 -5.76 -0.97 21.44
CA ILE A 79 -6.84 -0.95 22.43
C ILE A 79 -6.57 0.19 23.41
N ASP A 80 -7.09 1.38 23.10
CA ASP A 80 -6.99 2.51 23.99
C ASP A 80 -7.98 2.34 25.15
N LYS A 81 -7.51 1.73 26.25
CA LYS A 81 -8.33 1.36 27.42
C LYS A 81 -9.09 2.54 28.05
N LYS A 82 -8.75 3.78 27.70
CA LYS A 82 -9.35 5.00 28.26
C LYS A 82 -10.59 5.50 27.51
N LYS A 83 -10.85 5.06 26.28
CA LYS A 83 -12.05 5.44 25.51
C LYS A 83 -13.07 4.30 25.47
N LYS A 84 -13.66 3.97 26.62
CA LYS A 84 -14.65 2.88 26.71
C LYS A 84 -16.07 3.25 26.26
N ASN A 85 -16.35 4.53 26.00
CA ASN A 85 -17.74 5.01 25.89
C ASN A 85 -18.11 5.67 24.55
N ASN A 86 -17.20 5.76 23.57
CA ASN A 86 -17.56 6.22 22.23
C ASN A 86 -17.37 5.08 21.24
N PHE A 87 -18.43 4.80 20.47
CA PHE A 87 -18.53 3.81 19.39
C PHE A 87 -17.63 4.14 18.19
N ASP A 88 -16.37 4.50 18.43
CA ASP A 88 -15.40 4.76 17.38
C ASP A 88 -14.82 3.41 16.91
N HIS A 89 -15.54 2.78 15.98
CA HIS A 89 -15.28 1.44 15.44
C HIS A 89 -13.94 1.30 14.69
N CYS A 90 -13.14 2.36 14.60
CA CYS A 90 -11.86 2.35 13.90
C CYS A 90 -10.72 1.73 14.72
N HIS A 91 -10.80 1.71 16.06
CA HIS A 91 -9.68 1.29 16.93
C HIS A 91 -9.39 -0.21 16.94
N ASP A 92 -10.28 -1.03 16.37
CA ASP A 92 -10.17 -2.50 16.38
C ASP A 92 -9.56 -3.09 15.11
N LEU A 93 -9.04 -2.25 14.21
CA LEU A 93 -8.45 -2.70 12.96
C LEU A 93 -6.96 -2.98 13.10
N TYR A 94 -6.56 -4.11 12.54
CA TYR A 94 -5.16 -4.44 12.34
C TYR A 94 -4.58 -3.62 11.19
N CYS A 95 -3.28 -3.33 11.26
CA CYS A 95 -2.58 -2.68 10.16
C CYS A 95 -1.21 -3.27 9.91
N LEU A 96 -0.73 -3.04 8.69
CA LEU A 96 0.61 -3.34 8.24
C LEU A 96 1.44 -2.05 8.28
N HIS A 97 2.51 -2.03 9.05
CA HIS A 97 3.49 -0.96 9.06
C HIS A 97 4.50 -1.23 7.96
N LEU A 98 4.55 -0.34 6.96
CA LEU A 98 5.48 -0.39 5.85
C LEU A 98 6.46 0.78 5.93
N LYS A 99 7.76 0.51 5.88
CA LYS A 99 8.82 1.54 5.94
C LYS A 99 9.74 1.45 4.71
N PRO A 100 9.42 2.15 3.61
CA PRO A 100 10.31 2.23 2.45
C PRO A 100 11.48 3.19 2.70
N LYS A 101 12.54 3.14 1.89
CA LYS A 101 13.63 4.13 1.91
C LYS A 101 13.26 5.42 1.17
N GLU A 102 12.38 5.31 0.19
CA GLU A 102 11.91 6.40 -0.66
C GLU A 102 10.50 6.12 -1.18
N TYR A 103 9.79 7.18 -1.54
CA TYR A 103 8.45 7.10 -2.10
C TYR A 103 8.17 8.32 -2.96
N TYR A 104 7.07 8.26 -3.70
CA TYR A 104 6.57 9.38 -4.47
C TYR A 104 5.22 9.81 -3.92
N LYS A 105 5.02 11.11 -3.76
CA LYS A 105 3.73 11.70 -3.36
C LYS A 105 3.09 12.39 -4.55
N SER A 106 1.79 12.24 -4.74
CA SER A 106 1.08 13.00 -5.78
C SER A 106 1.06 14.51 -5.43
N VAL A 107 1.50 15.36 -6.36
CA VAL A 107 1.67 16.83 -6.17
C VAL A 107 0.37 17.56 -6.39
N ASN A 108 -0.30 17.19 -7.47
CA ASN A 108 -1.59 17.71 -7.85
C ASN A 108 -2.46 16.49 -8.02
N ALA A 109 -3.10 16.10 -6.93
CA ALA A 109 -4.29 15.28 -6.98
C ALA A 109 -5.43 16.07 -7.64
N ASP A 110 -5.19 16.67 -8.81
CA ASP A 110 -6.26 17.09 -9.69
C ASP A 110 -7.18 15.87 -9.81
N ARG A 111 -8.48 16.10 -9.62
CA ARG A 111 -9.55 15.10 -9.39
C ARG A 111 -9.58 13.91 -10.36
N ASN A 112 -8.71 13.88 -11.35
CA ASN A 112 -8.60 12.91 -12.43
C ASN A 112 -7.45 11.91 -12.27
N TRP A 113 -6.62 11.98 -11.22
CA TRP A 113 -5.64 10.90 -10.98
C TRP A 113 -6.32 9.57 -10.65
N TYR A 114 -7.51 9.63 -10.04
CA TYR A 114 -8.46 8.54 -10.04
C TYR A 114 -9.44 8.75 -11.19
N GLY A 115 -9.33 7.95 -12.25
CA GLY A 115 -10.32 7.98 -13.34
C GLY A 115 -11.73 7.62 -12.83
N ASP A 116 -12.76 7.91 -13.62
CA ASP A 116 -14.17 7.63 -13.25
C ASP A 116 -14.43 6.14 -12.93
N ASP A 117 -13.59 5.24 -13.44
CA ASP A 117 -13.68 3.78 -13.29
C ASP A 117 -13.08 3.25 -11.97
N LEU A 118 -12.58 4.12 -11.10
CA LEU A 118 -11.76 3.72 -9.98
C LEU A 118 -12.65 3.27 -8.79
N LEU A 119 -12.71 1.96 -8.58
CA LEU A 119 -13.49 1.29 -7.54
C LEU A 119 -12.82 1.41 -6.16
N LEU A 120 -12.59 2.64 -5.67
CA LEU A 120 -12.17 2.84 -4.28
C LEU A 120 -13.23 2.27 -3.34
N ASN A 121 -12.78 1.55 -2.33
CA ASN A 121 -13.65 1.10 -1.26
C ASN A 121 -13.96 2.27 -0.31
N ILE A 122 -14.93 3.09 -0.72
CA ILE A 122 -15.40 4.27 0.03
C ILE A 122 -15.82 3.89 1.46
N GLU A 123 -16.41 2.71 1.65
CA GLU A 123 -16.82 2.22 2.96
C GLU A 123 -15.61 2.02 3.89
N ILE A 124 -14.51 1.46 3.37
CA ILE A 124 -13.27 1.32 4.15
C ILE A 124 -12.67 2.70 4.46
N LEU A 125 -12.62 3.61 3.49
CA LEU A 125 -12.12 4.97 3.72
C LEU A 125 -12.93 5.71 4.80
N LYS A 126 -14.26 5.55 4.81
CA LYS A 126 -15.13 6.08 5.87
C LYS A 126 -14.89 5.41 7.21
N ARG A 127 -14.80 4.08 7.22
CA ARG A 127 -14.54 3.30 8.45
C ARG A 127 -13.21 3.65 9.09
N LEU A 128 -12.20 3.97 8.27
CA LEU A 128 -10.90 4.43 8.73
C LEU A 128 -10.89 5.91 9.12
N ASP A 129 -12.02 6.61 9.02
CA ASP A 129 -12.12 8.05 9.22
C ASP A 129 -11.09 8.79 8.34
N ILE A 130 -10.86 8.32 7.11
CA ILE A 130 -10.02 9.04 6.12
C ILE A 130 -10.86 10.12 5.44
N ILE A 131 -12.11 9.78 5.12
CA ILE A 131 -13.11 10.69 4.54
C ILE A 131 -14.34 10.78 5.45
N GLN A 132 -15.11 11.86 5.31
CA GLN A 132 -16.32 12.06 6.10
C GLN A 132 -17.49 11.22 5.58
N GLU A 133 -18.48 10.97 6.43
CA GLU A 133 -19.66 10.18 6.09
C GLU A 133 -20.42 10.73 4.88
N TYR A 134 -20.46 12.06 4.74
CA TYR A 134 -21.14 12.78 3.66
C TYR A 134 -20.24 13.07 2.45
N THR A 135 -18.99 12.60 2.45
CA THR A 135 -18.11 12.76 1.28
C THR A 135 -18.67 11.99 0.10
N THR A 136 -19.03 12.70 -0.96
CA THR A 136 -19.38 12.15 -2.27
C THR A 136 -18.12 11.85 -3.08
N LYS A 137 -18.24 11.04 -4.14
CA LYS A 137 -17.10 10.75 -5.05
C LYS A 137 -16.45 12.03 -5.61
N ASP A 138 -17.24 13.09 -5.80
CA ASP A 138 -16.78 14.36 -6.36
C ASP A 138 -15.90 15.18 -5.39
N ASN A 139 -15.89 14.80 -4.11
CA ASN A 139 -15.19 15.50 -3.03
C ASN A 139 -14.00 14.70 -2.46
N LEU A 140 -13.48 13.72 -3.21
CA LEU A 140 -12.28 12.95 -2.84
C LEU A 140 -10.95 13.72 -3.02
N ALA A 141 -11.01 15.02 -3.33
CA ALA A 141 -9.85 15.89 -3.53
C ALA A 141 -8.92 16.00 -2.29
N THR A 142 -9.35 15.50 -1.14
CA THR A 142 -8.58 15.49 0.12
C THR A 142 -7.73 14.24 0.31
N LEU A 143 -7.82 13.25 -0.56
CA LEU A 143 -7.03 12.02 -0.46
C LEU A 143 -5.58 12.25 -0.90
N ASP A 144 -4.65 11.82 -0.06
CA ASP A 144 -3.25 11.68 -0.45
C ASP A 144 -3.07 10.37 -1.22
N ALA A 145 -2.21 10.39 -2.24
CA ALA A 145 -1.76 9.20 -2.95
C ALA A 145 -0.23 9.07 -2.84
N ILE A 146 0.23 7.87 -2.49
CA ILE A 146 1.63 7.52 -2.34
C ILE A 146 1.96 6.36 -3.25
N TYR A 147 3.04 6.49 -4.00
CA TYR A 147 3.60 5.43 -4.83
C TYR A 147 4.87 4.90 -4.17
N ILE A 148 4.97 3.58 -4.05
CA ILE A 148 6.12 2.90 -3.42
C ILE A 148 6.62 1.81 -4.37
N GLY A 149 7.84 1.98 -4.87
CA GLY A 149 8.53 0.97 -5.66
C GLY A 149 9.14 -0.13 -4.78
N LEU A 150 9.29 -1.34 -5.33
CA LEU A 150 9.97 -2.46 -4.70
C LEU A 150 11.49 -2.22 -4.65
N TYR A 151 12.01 -1.65 -5.73
CA TYR A 151 13.39 -1.26 -5.89
C TYR A 151 13.55 0.24 -5.74
N GLU A 152 14.78 0.65 -5.47
CA GLU A 152 15.16 2.06 -5.48
C GLU A 152 14.97 2.68 -6.88
N LYS A 153 14.81 3.99 -6.92
CA LYS A 153 14.47 4.82 -8.08
C LYS A 153 15.36 4.53 -9.27
N ASP A 154 16.66 4.45 -9.03
CA ASP A 154 17.68 4.24 -10.06
C ASP A 154 17.48 2.92 -10.83
N ILE A 155 16.84 1.93 -10.19
CA ILE A 155 16.45 0.66 -10.83
C ILE A 155 15.06 0.74 -11.43
N MET A 156 14.13 1.40 -10.73
CA MET A 156 12.74 1.48 -11.16
C MET A 156 12.53 2.33 -12.41
N GLU A 157 13.28 3.43 -12.56
CA GLU A 157 13.14 4.36 -13.68
C GLU A 157 13.39 3.66 -15.04
N PRO A 158 14.51 2.94 -15.26
CA PRO A 158 14.71 2.14 -16.47
C PRO A 158 13.66 1.04 -16.70
N ILE A 159 13.20 0.37 -15.64
CA ILE A 159 12.15 -0.68 -15.74
C ILE A 159 10.81 -0.06 -16.15
N SER A 160 10.52 1.14 -15.65
CA SER A 160 9.32 1.87 -16.04
C SER A 160 9.36 2.27 -17.51
N MET A 161 10.55 2.62 -18.02
CA MET A 161 10.77 2.93 -19.44
C MET A 161 10.46 1.76 -20.38
N SER A 162 10.59 0.52 -19.92
CA SER A 162 10.31 -0.68 -20.72
C SER A 162 8.85 -1.12 -20.71
N GLY A 163 7.96 -0.43 -19.99
CA GLY A 163 6.53 -0.76 -19.88
C GLY A 163 6.20 -1.94 -18.96
N CYS A 164 7.18 -2.51 -18.24
CA CYS A 164 6.99 -3.70 -17.39
C CYS A 164 6.90 -3.37 -15.88
N CYS A 165 6.71 -2.11 -15.49
CA CYS A 165 6.84 -1.71 -14.09
C CYS A 165 5.65 -2.07 -13.18
N GLN A 166 4.50 -2.46 -13.73
CA GLN A 166 3.25 -2.65 -12.95
C GLN A 166 3.37 -3.68 -11.82
N ASP A 167 4.31 -4.62 -11.93
CA ASP A 167 4.52 -5.66 -10.92
C ASP A 167 5.45 -5.22 -9.76
N TYR A 168 6.11 -4.06 -9.88
CA TYR A 168 7.19 -3.64 -8.99
C TYR A 168 6.84 -2.42 -8.15
N TYR A 169 5.56 -2.05 -8.06
CA TYR A 169 5.11 -0.97 -7.20
C TYR A 169 3.74 -1.24 -6.60
N ILE A 170 3.44 -0.52 -5.52
CA ILE A 170 2.11 -0.38 -4.97
C ILE A 170 1.73 1.09 -4.92
N ILE A 171 0.43 1.36 -4.97
CA ILE A 171 -0.13 2.68 -4.73
C ILE A 171 -0.98 2.62 -3.47
N LEU A 172 -0.72 3.54 -2.56
CA LEU A 172 -1.49 3.75 -1.35
C LEU A 172 -2.37 4.98 -1.53
N VAL A 173 -3.59 4.91 -1.04
CA VAL A 173 -4.51 6.05 -0.99
C VAL A 173 -5.00 6.20 0.44
N GLY A 174 -5.02 7.43 0.94
CA GLY A 174 -5.37 7.65 2.33
C GLY A 174 -5.16 9.07 2.82
N SER A 175 -4.71 9.19 4.06
CA SER A 175 -4.40 10.46 4.71
C SER A 175 -3.02 10.43 5.32
N LEU A 176 -2.15 11.34 4.88
CA LEU A 176 -0.81 11.52 5.43
C LEU A 176 -0.88 12.02 6.88
N ILE A 177 -1.81 12.94 7.17
CA ILE A 177 -2.00 13.51 8.51
C ILE A 177 -2.42 12.42 9.52
N LYS A 178 -3.37 11.56 9.13
CA LYS A 178 -3.86 10.48 10.01
C LYS A 178 -2.97 9.22 9.95
N ASN A 179 -2.07 9.15 8.98
CA ASN A 179 -1.26 7.98 8.64
C ASN A 179 -2.11 6.69 8.57
N LYS A 180 -3.14 6.73 7.72
CA LYS A 180 -4.00 5.59 7.42
C LYS A 180 -4.10 5.44 5.91
N TRP A 181 -3.84 4.23 5.44
CA TRP A 181 -3.67 3.93 4.03
C TRP A 181 -4.41 2.67 3.65
N ILE A 182 -4.88 2.60 2.41
CA ILE A 182 -5.37 1.37 1.79
C ILE A 182 -4.63 1.16 0.46
N LEU A 183 -4.53 -0.08 0.01
CA LEU A 183 -4.03 -0.39 -1.33
C LEU A 183 -5.03 0.11 -2.39
N CYS A 184 -4.53 0.82 -3.39
CA CYS A 184 -5.33 1.29 -4.53
C CYS A 184 -5.30 0.22 -5.63
N PRO A 185 -6.45 -0.21 -6.20
CA PRO A 185 -6.51 -1.09 -7.37
C PRO A 185 -6.00 -0.45 -8.68
N CYS A 186 -5.42 0.73 -8.57
CA CYS A 186 -5.40 1.73 -9.62
C CYS A 186 -4.19 1.50 -10.50
N VAL A 187 -4.41 1.06 -11.73
CA VAL A 187 -3.40 1.19 -12.76
C VAL A 187 -3.40 2.65 -13.17
N LEU A 188 -2.54 3.45 -12.55
CA LEU A 188 -2.25 4.74 -13.14
C LEU A 188 -1.60 4.44 -14.50
N GLY A 189 -2.30 4.81 -15.58
CA GLY A 189 -1.78 4.68 -16.95
C GLY A 189 -0.46 5.42 -17.17
N THR A 190 0.01 6.16 -16.17
CA THR A 190 1.28 6.86 -16.15
C THR A 190 2.05 6.45 -14.90
N SER A 191 3.23 5.85 -15.09
CA SER A 191 4.18 5.67 -13.99
C SER A 191 4.59 7.06 -13.44
N PRO A 192 4.97 7.16 -12.16
CA PRO A 192 5.39 8.43 -11.57
C PRO A 192 6.63 9.03 -12.25
N TYR A 193 7.34 8.22 -13.04
CA TYR A 193 8.53 8.63 -13.79
C TYR A 193 8.20 9.38 -15.10
N TYR A 194 6.95 9.31 -15.59
CA TYR A 194 6.57 9.86 -16.91
C TYR A 194 5.83 11.20 -16.88
N ARG A 195 5.22 11.59 -15.76
CA ARG A 195 4.42 12.83 -15.68
C ARG A 195 4.74 13.62 -14.42
N GLY A 196 4.80 14.94 -14.56
CA GLY A 196 5.00 15.93 -13.49
C GLY A 196 3.87 16.03 -12.45
N GLY A 197 3.30 14.91 -12.04
CA GLY A 197 2.25 14.81 -11.02
C GLY A 197 2.71 14.13 -9.72
N TRP A 198 3.98 13.73 -9.63
CA TRP A 198 4.56 13.05 -8.47
C TRP A 198 5.85 13.75 -8.01
N THR A 199 5.96 14.02 -6.72
CA THR A 199 7.19 14.50 -6.07
C THR A 199 7.89 13.32 -5.42
N TYR A 200 9.17 13.17 -5.72
CA TYR A 200 10.05 12.21 -5.07
C TYR A 200 10.38 12.64 -3.63
N HIS A 201 10.36 11.69 -2.70
CA HIS A 201 10.74 11.87 -1.31
C HIS A 201 11.70 10.76 -0.87
N LEU A 202 12.84 11.16 -0.31
CA LEU A 202 13.70 10.27 0.45
C LEU A 202 13.16 10.17 1.89
N ASN A 203 12.88 8.96 2.36
CA ASN A 203 12.30 8.69 3.68
C ASN A 203 13.37 8.71 4.79
N SER A 204 14.10 9.82 4.88
CA SER A 204 15.23 9.98 5.82
C SER A 204 14.80 10.07 7.29
N ASP A 205 13.57 10.49 7.55
CA ASP A 205 12.95 10.55 8.88
C ASP A 205 12.41 9.18 9.34
N GLY A 206 12.39 8.18 8.45
CA GLY A 206 11.93 6.84 8.75
C GLY A 206 10.41 6.76 8.93
N HIS A 207 9.65 7.60 8.22
CA HIS A 207 8.20 7.56 8.19
C HIS A 207 7.69 6.14 7.86
N VAL A 208 6.61 5.75 8.53
CA VAL A 208 5.98 4.43 8.38
C VAL A 208 4.57 4.63 7.88
N PHE A 209 4.16 3.85 6.88
CA PHE A 209 2.81 3.86 6.35
C PHE A 209 1.98 2.74 7.01
N ASN A 210 0.89 3.10 7.70
CA ASN A 210 -0.03 2.11 8.29
C ASN A 210 -1.12 1.74 7.27
N ILE A 211 -0.98 0.57 6.68
CA ILE A 211 -1.87 0.04 5.65
C ILE A 211 -2.94 -0.84 6.33
N TYR A 212 -4.21 -0.57 6.06
CA TYR A 212 -5.38 -1.26 6.64
C TYR A 212 -6.10 -2.10 5.58
#